data_AF-A0A7S2EB85-F1
#
_entry.id   AF-A0A7S2EB85-F1
#
_cell.length_a   1.000
_cell.length_b   1.000
_cell.length_c   1.000
_cell.angle_alpha   90.00
_cell.angle_beta   90.00
_cell.angle_gamma   90.00
#
_symmetry.space_group_name_H-M   'P 1'
#
loop_
_entity.id
_entity.type
_entity.pdbx_description
1 polymer ?
#
loop_
_entity_poly.entity_id
_entity_poly.type
_entity_poly.pdbx_seq_one_letter_code
_entity_poly.pdbx_strand_id
1 'polypeptide(L)'
;NSIWEAGISSQKGWKKPKANDDRSTKETWIKSKYQWKGFLEYTAEDGQRQEEREAKFNVDLFHASLGGDVYRVAEALAKGGSVDWKNASEGDKTALHACAVGGYTSSKDDQVDDGGGLANWQGRECAELLIQNGAKLDTTDSEEHDVLECAVCGNGRREMVEFLTAKLA
;
A
#
# COMPACT_ATOMS: atom_id res chain seq x y z
N ASN A 1 -4.28 -11.98 -8.78
CA ASN A 1 -3.04 -12.68 -9.20
C ASN A 1 -2.06 -11.77 -9.91
N SER A 2 -2.49 -10.63 -10.45
CA SER A 2 -1.62 -9.70 -11.18
C SER A 2 -0.40 -9.21 -10.39
N ILE A 3 -0.47 -9.14 -9.06
CA ILE A 3 0.66 -8.79 -8.18
C ILE A 3 1.44 -10.07 -7.78
N TRP A 4 0.77 -10.97 -7.05
CA TRP A 4 1.39 -12.17 -6.45
C TRP A 4 1.80 -13.28 -7.43
N GLU A 5 1.52 -13.14 -8.72
CA GLU A 5 1.96 -14.07 -9.77
C GLU A 5 2.56 -13.30 -10.97
N ALA A 6 2.90 -12.01 -10.80
CA ALA A 6 3.42 -11.15 -11.87
C ALA A 6 4.69 -11.74 -12.53
N GLY A 7 5.64 -12.18 -11.70
CA GLY A 7 6.93 -12.70 -12.12
C GLY A 7 6.93 -14.19 -12.48
N ILE A 8 5.78 -14.87 -12.50
CA ILE A 8 5.74 -16.33 -12.73
C ILE A 8 6.31 -16.72 -14.10
N SER A 9 6.11 -15.86 -15.12
CA SER A 9 6.63 -16.05 -16.48
C SER A 9 8.15 -16.03 -16.53
N SER A 10 8.79 -15.28 -15.63
CA SER A 10 10.25 -15.15 -15.51
C SER A 10 10.87 -16.31 -14.71
N GLN A 11 10.07 -17.10 -13.99
CA GLN A 11 10.57 -18.20 -13.16
C GLN A 11 10.52 -19.55 -13.87
N LYS A 12 11.70 -20.10 -14.18
CA LYS A 12 11.82 -21.44 -14.75
C LYS A 12 11.50 -22.51 -13.72
N GLY A 13 10.65 -23.47 -14.09
CA GLY A 13 10.38 -24.68 -13.30
C GLY A 13 9.14 -24.63 -12.41
N TRP A 14 8.46 -23.48 -12.32
CA TRP A 14 7.21 -23.36 -11.57
C TRP A 14 6.00 -23.56 -12.47
N LYS A 15 5.04 -24.39 -12.02
CA LYS A 15 3.78 -24.62 -12.70
C LYS A 15 2.63 -24.48 -11.73
N LYS A 16 1.64 -23.66 -12.10
CA LYS A 16 0.46 -23.42 -11.28
C LYS A 16 -0.30 -24.75 -11.06
N PRO A 17 -0.59 -25.13 -9.81
CA PRO A 17 -1.28 -26.38 -9.51
C PRO A 17 -2.73 -26.35 -10.01
N LYS A 18 -3.22 -27.52 -10.42
CA LYS A 18 -4.59 -27.80 -10.85
C LYS A 18 -5.43 -28.34 -9.68
N ALA A 19 -6.74 -28.35 -9.86
CA ALA A 19 -7.69 -28.85 -8.85
C ALA A 19 -7.40 -30.30 -8.41
N ASN A 20 -6.92 -31.15 -9.32
CA ASN A 20 -6.63 -32.57 -9.04
C ASN A 20 -5.21 -32.82 -8.53
N ASP A 21 -4.36 -31.79 -8.44
CA ASP A 21 -3.00 -31.98 -7.92
C ASP A 21 -3.04 -32.26 -6.42
N ASP A 22 -2.04 -33.00 -5.96
CA ASP A 22 -1.91 -33.41 -4.58
C ASP A 22 -1.73 -32.20 -3.63
N ARG A 23 -2.00 -32.46 -2.35
CA ARG A 23 -1.90 -31.44 -1.31
C ARG A 23 -0.49 -30.84 -1.20
N SER A 24 0.56 -31.64 -1.38
CA SER A 24 1.94 -31.20 -1.23
C SER A 24 2.33 -30.21 -2.33
N THR A 25 1.91 -30.48 -3.57
CA THR A 25 2.12 -29.56 -4.70
C THR A 25 1.41 -28.22 -4.48
N LYS A 26 0.17 -28.24 -4.00
CA LYS A 26 -0.58 -27.00 -3.65
C LYS A 26 0.06 -26.25 -2.49
N GLU A 27 0.49 -26.96 -1.45
CA GLU A 27 1.13 -26.35 -0.28
C GLU A 27 2.46 -25.69 -0.66
N THR A 28 3.26 -26.32 -1.51
CA THR A 28 4.52 -25.77 -2.02
C THR A 28 4.25 -24.49 -2.79
N TRP A 29 3.25 -24.48 -3.69
CA TRP A 29 2.85 -23.27 -4.40
C TRP A 29 2.41 -22.14 -3.47
N ILE A 30 1.59 -22.44 -2.45
CA ILE A 30 1.11 -21.45 -1.49
C ILE A 30 2.27 -20.86 -0.68
N LYS A 31 3.21 -21.69 -0.21
CA LYS A 31 4.41 -21.22 0.49
C LYS A 31 5.27 -20.34 -0.41
N SER A 32 5.55 -20.78 -1.64
CA SER A 32 6.36 -19.99 -2.57
C SER A 32 5.72 -18.65 -2.92
N LYS A 33 4.39 -18.62 -3.08
CA LYS A 33 3.66 -17.40 -3.39
C LYS A 33 3.65 -16.39 -2.24
N TYR A 34 3.29 -16.82 -1.03
CA TYR A 34 3.00 -15.89 0.07
C TYR A 34 4.10 -15.83 1.13
N GLN A 35 4.80 -16.94 1.38
CA GLN A 35 5.88 -16.97 2.37
C GLN A 35 7.20 -16.50 1.77
N TRP A 36 7.55 -16.99 0.58
CA TRP A 36 8.81 -16.61 -0.08
C TRP A 36 8.65 -15.42 -1.03
N LYS A 37 7.41 -14.97 -1.25
CA LYS A 37 7.11 -13.88 -2.21
C LYS A 37 7.75 -14.16 -3.59
N GLY A 38 7.87 -15.44 -3.93
CA GLY A 38 8.73 -15.92 -5.01
C GLY A 38 8.25 -15.44 -6.36
N PHE A 39 6.95 -15.25 -6.56
CA PHE A 39 6.38 -14.88 -7.86
C PHE A 39 6.13 -13.38 -8.02
N LEU A 40 6.63 -12.55 -7.10
CA LEU A 40 6.61 -11.10 -7.29
C LEU A 40 7.59 -10.70 -8.38
N GLU A 41 7.21 -9.71 -9.17
CA GLU A 41 8.09 -9.07 -10.14
C GLU A 41 8.86 -7.93 -9.46
N TYR A 42 10.17 -7.91 -9.66
CA TYR A 42 11.06 -6.85 -9.21
C TYR A 42 11.77 -6.27 -10.43
N THR A 43 11.81 -4.95 -10.54
CA THR A 43 12.57 -4.26 -11.58
C THR A 43 13.99 -3.93 -11.12
N ALA A 44 14.88 -3.59 -12.04
CA ALA A 44 16.23 -3.15 -11.69
C ALA A 44 16.24 -1.87 -10.83
N GLU A 45 15.17 -1.08 -10.90
CA GLU A 45 14.95 0.16 -10.16
C GLU A 45 14.49 -0.09 -8.72
N ASP A 46 14.07 -1.31 -8.37
CA ASP A 46 13.61 -1.64 -7.02
C ASP A 46 14.75 -1.73 -5.98
N GLY A 47 16.01 -1.68 -6.44
CA GLY A 47 17.17 -1.88 -5.59
C GLY A 47 17.60 -3.35 -5.54
N GLN A 48 18.89 -3.55 -5.27
CA GLN A 48 19.48 -4.89 -5.25
C GLN A 48 19.51 -5.48 -3.84
N ARG A 49 19.58 -4.61 -2.82
CA ARG A 49 19.60 -5.02 -1.41
C ARG A 49 18.19 -4.98 -0.81
N GLN A 50 17.96 -5.84 0.18
CA GLN A 50 16.69 -5.92 0.91
C GLN A 50 16.31 -4.56 1.54
N GLU A 51 17.28 -3.88 2.15
CA GLU A 51 17.08 -2.57 2.80
C GLU A 51 16.68 -1.48 1.80
N GLU A 52 17.29 -1.47 0.60
CA GLU A 52 16.96 -0.51 -0.47
C GLU A 52 15.54 -0.73 -0.99
N ARG A 53 15.17 -2.00 -1.15
CA ARG A 53 13.83 -2.42 -1.56
C ARG A 53 12.78 -1.98 -0.54
N GLU A 54 13.01 -2.28 0.73
CA GLU A 54 12.09 -1.89 1.80
C GLU A 54 11.92 -0.37 1.87
N ALA A 55 13.02 0.38 1.83
CA ALA A 55 12.96 1.84 1.82
C ALA A 55 12.17 2.38 0.62
N LYS A 56 12.39 1.83 -0.58
CA LYS A 56 11.63 2.21 -1.78
C LYS A 56 10.15 1.87 -1.64
N PHE A 57 9.82 0.64 -1.25
CA PHE A 57 8.42 0.21 -1.13
C PHE A 57 7.66 0.94 -0.02
N ASN A 58 8.35 1.41 1.02
CA ASN A 58 7.76 2.29 2.02
C ASN A 58 7.34 3.63 1.43
N VAL A 59 8.23 4.23 0.63
CA VAL A 59 7.96 5.49 -0.09
C VAL A 59 6.83 5.28 -1.11
N ASP A 60 6.89 4.21 -1.91
CA ASP A 60 5.84 3.86 -2.87
C ASP A 60 4.49 3.64 -2.17
N LEU A 61 4.48 2.96 -1.02
CA LEU A 61 3.27 2.75 -0.21
C LEU A 61 2.67 4.08 0.23
N PHE A 62 3.50 5.01 0.70
CA PHE A 62 3.07 6.34 1.14
C PHE A 62 2.46 7.15 -0.01
N HIS A 63 3.14 7.25 -1.15
CA HIS A 63 2.63 7.99 -2.32
C HIS A 63 1.38 7.34 -2.92
N ALA A 64 1.31 6.01 -2.99
CA ALA A 64 0.13 5.30 -3.44
C ALA A 64 -1.07 5.54 -2.51
N SER A 65 -0.83 5.58 -1.20
CA SER A 65 -1.86 5.88 -0.19
C SER A 65 -2.36 7.30 -0.31
N LEU A 66 -1.48 8.28 -0.57
CA LEU A 66 -1.84 9.67 -0.83
C LEU A 66 -2.74 9.81 -2.07
N GLY A 67 -2.38 9.11 -3.14
CA GLY A 67 -3.13 9.06 -4.39
C GLY A 67 -4.42 8.25 -4.32
N GLY A 68 -4.63 7.47 -3.25
CA GLY A 68 -5.77 6.57 -3.11
C GLY A 68 -5.78 5.44 -4.15
N ASP A 69 -4.59 4.95 -4.54
CA ASP A 69 -4.44 3.83 -5.48
C ASP A 69 -4.31 2.50 -4.73
N VAL A 70 -5.43 1.79 -4.59
CA VAL A 70 -5.52 0.52 -3.87
C VAL A 70 -4.60 -0.54 -4.48
N TYR A 71 -4.42 -0.53 -5.80
CA TYR A 71 -3.59 -1.52 -6.48
C TYR A 71 -2.11 -1.33 -6.13
N ARG A 72 -1.62 -0.09 -6.19
CA ARG A 72 -0.24 0.24 -5.84
C ARG A 72 0.04 0.07 -4.35
N VAL A 73 -0.91 0.39 -3.48
CA VAL A 73 -0.82 0.09 -2.04
C VAL A 73 -0.67 -1.42 -1.82
N ALA A 74 -1.52 -2.24 -2.45
CA ALA A 74 -1.43 -3.69 -2.35
C ALA A 74 -0.10 -4.25 -2.91
N GLU A 75 0.41 -3.66 -3.99
CA GLU A 75 1.70 -4.04 -4.56
C GLU A 75 2.85 -3.74 -3.60
N ALA A 76 2.91 -2.53 -3.04
CA ALA A 76 3.95 -2.13 -2.11
C ALA A 76 3.94 -3.00 -0.84
N LEU A 77 2.75 -3.29 -0.27
CA LEU A 77 2.60 -4.22 0.86
C LEU A 77 3.10 -5.63 0.52
N ALA A 78 2.73 -6.15 -0.65
CA ALA A 78 3.20 -7.46 -1.10
C ALA A 78 4.73 -7.50 -1.19
N LYS A 79 5.34 -6.46 -1.76
CA LYS A 79 6.80 -6.34 -1.93
C LYS A 79 7.56 -6.08 -0.62
N GLY A 80 6.87 -5.67 0.45
CA GLY A 80 7.45 -5.55 1.80
C GLY A 80 7.40 -4.16 2.41
N GLY A 81 6.59 -3.25 1.87
CA GLY A 81 6.32 -1.96 2.50
C GLY A 81 5.72 -2.13 3.89
N SER A 82 6.22 -1.35 4.84
CA SER A 82 5.76 -1.32 6.23
C SER A 82 4.65 -0.29 6.39
N VAL A 83 3.54 -0.73 6.98
CA VAL A 83 2.39 0.13 7.32
C VAL A 83 2.70 1.14 8.42
N ASP A 84 3.65 0.80 9.30
CA ASP A 84 4.09 1.63 10.42
C ASP A 84 5.25 2.56 10.02
N TRP A 85 5.70 2.52 8.76
CA TRP A 85 6.76 3.40 8.31
C TRP A 85 6.30 4.86 8.36
N LYS A 86 7.14 5.70 8.97
CA LYS A 86 6.92 7.13 9.11
C LYS A 86 7.81 7.88 8.13
N ASN A 87 7.20 8.77 7.37
CA ASN A 87 7.93 9.59 6.42
C ASN A 87 8.49 10.85 7.09
N ALA A 88 9.77 10.83 7.43
CA ALA A 88 10.45 11.98 8.04
C ALA A 88 10.42 13.26 7.19
N SER A 89 10.29 13.15 5.85
CA SER A 89 10.20 14.34 5.00
C SER A 89 8.82 15.02 5.05
N GLU A 90 7.79 14.29 5.45
CA GLU A 90 6.38 14.73 5.48
C GLU A 90 5.84 14.79 6.92
N GLY A 91 6.71 15.10 7.89
CA GLY A 91 6.33 15.26 9.29
C GLY A 91 6.00 13.93 9.98
N ASP A 92 6.78 12.89 9.73
CA ASP A 92 6.63 11.55 10.35
C ASP A 92 5.25 10.91 10.13
N LYS A 93 4.56 11.32 9.06
CA LYS A 93 3.27 10.76 8.66
C LYS A 93 3.43 9.33 8.17
N THR A 94 2.52 8.46 8.60
CA THR A 94 2.43 7.08 8.08
C THR A 94 1.63 7.03 6.77
N ALA A 95 1.65 5.88 6.09
CA ALA A 95 0.79 5.65 4.92
C ALA A 95 -0.70 5.90 5.23
N LEU A 96 -1.13 5.60 6.46
CA LEU A 96 -2.52 5.80 6.90
C LEU A 96 -2.86 7.30 7.09
N HIS A 97 -1.93 8.10 7.60
CA HIS A 97 -2.07 9.56 7.62
C HIS A 97 -2.18 10.13 6.19
N ALA A 98 -1.37 9.60 5.27
CA ALA A 98 -1.37 10.04 3.87
C ALA A 98 -2.71 9.77 3.17
N CYS A 99 -3.32 8.58 3.35
CA CYS A 99 -4.64 8.33 2.79
C CYS A 99 -5.76 9.10 3.50
N ALA A 100 -5.57 9.51 4.75
CA ALA A 100 -6.55 10.31 5.48
C ALA A 100 -6.62 11.76 4.95
N VAL A 101 -5.46 12.33 4.61
CA VAL A 101 -5.30 13.68 4.06
C VAL A 101 -5.45 13.73 2.53
N GLY A 102 -5.19 12.60 1.85
CA GLY A 102 -5.15 12.50 0.40
C GLY A 102 -6.43 12.94 -0.33
N GLY A 103 -6.31 13.11 -1.65
CA GLY A 103 -7.46 13.45 -2.51
C GLY A 103 -7.80 14.94 -2.59
N TYR A 104 -7.02 15.81 -1.94
CA TYR A 104 -7.17 17.27 -1.96
C TYR A 104 -5.94 18.04 -2.44
N THR A 105 -4.92 17.40 -3.03
CA THR A 105 -3.79 18.12 -3.64
C THR A 105 -4.30 19.03 -4.74
N SER A 106 -4.57 20.26 -4.35
CA SER A 106 -5.09 21.35 -5.15
C SER A 106 -3.95 22.03 -5.88
N SER A 107 -2.97 21.30 -6.39
CA SER A 107 -2.11 21.83 -7.42
C SER A 107 -2.88 21.68 -8.73
N LYS A 108 -3.60 22.76 -9.09
CA LYS A 108 -4.16 22.96 -10.44
C LYS A 108 -3.10 22.85 -11.56
N ASP A 109 -1.82 22.77 -11.20
CA ASP A 109 -0.67 22.76 -12.11
C ASP A 109 0.07 21.41 -12.20
N ASP A 110 -0.19 20.41 -11.34
CA ASP A 110 0.41 19.05 -11.45
C ASP A 110 -0.55 18.04 -12.09
N GLN A 111 -1.24 18.45 -13.16
CA GLN A 111 -1.77 17.50 -14.12
C GLN A 111 -0.61 16.86 -14.89
N VAL A 112 0.05 15.89 -14.25
CA VAL A 112 0.65 14.81 -15.02
C VAL A 112 -0.49 14.06 -15.72
N ASP A 113 -0.50 14.16 -17.05
CA ASP A 113 -1.46 13.63 -18.03
C ASP A 113 -1.57 12.09 -18.07
N ASP A 114 -1.28 11.41 -16.96
CA ASP A 114 -1.50 9.96 -16.80
C ASP A 114 -2.87 9.71 -16.15
N GLY A 115 -3.94 10.17 -16.83
CA GLY A 115 -5.29 9.58 -16.83
C GLY A 115 -6.03 9.23 -15.53
N GLY A 116 -5.61 9.68 -14.33
CA GLY A 116 -6.16 9.20 -13.04
C GLY A 116 -6.52 10.27 -12.00
N GLY A 117 -6.47 11.55 -12.34
CA GLY A 117 -6.58 12.65 -11.38
C GLY A 117 -7.97 12.80 -10.74
N LEU A 118 -8.04 12.61 -9.41
CA LEU A 118 -9.11 13.03 -8.48
C LEU A 118 -10.47 12.33 -8.55
N ALA A 119 -10.94 11.87 -9.71
CA ALA A 119 -12.30 11.32 -9.84
C ALA A 119 -12.50 9.94 -9.19
N ASN A 120 -11.42 9.20 -8.97
CA ASN A 120 -11.47 7.82 -8.48
C ASN A 120 -10.51 7.58 -7.30
N TRP A 121 -10.28 8.59 -6.45
CA TRP A 121 -9.50 8.40 -5.22
C TRP A 121 -10.23 7.41 -4.30
N GLN A 122 -9.61 6.27 -4.05
CA GLN A 122 -10.12 5.19 -3.21
C GLN A 122 -9.39 5.18 -1.86
N GLY A 123 -9.25 6.37 -1.27
CA GLY A 123 -8.54 6.55 0.00
C GLY A 123 -9.13 5.68 1.11
N ARG A 124 -10.45 5.51 1.15
CA ARG A 124 -11.15 4.67 2.13
C ARG A 124 -10.72 3.21 2.01
N GLU A 125 -10.72 2.67 0.80
CA GLU A 125 -10.31 1.30 0.52
C GLU A 125 -8.82 1.10 0.82
N CYS A 126 -7.97 2.10 0.52
CA CYS A 126 -6.57 2.09 0.94
C CYS A 126 -6.43 2.05 2.47
N ALA A 127 -7.18 2.87 3.20
CA ALA A 127 -7.17 2.87 4.67
C ALA A 127 -7.63 1.52 5.23
N GLU A 128 -8.70 0.94 4.67
CA GLU A 128 -9.15 -0.39 5.06
C GLU A 128 -8.08 -1.46 4.81
N LEU A 129 -7.42 -1.43 3.65
CA LEU A 129 -6.35 -2.36 3.33
C LEU A 129 -5.15 -2.21 4.29
N LEU A 130 -4.75 -0.98 4.61
CA LEU A 130 -3.68 -0.71 5.56
C LEU A 130 -4.03 -1.24 6.97
N ILE A 131 -5.24 -0.96 7.45
CA ILE A 131 -5.73 -1.43 8.76
C ILE A 131 -5.76 -2.97 8.80
N GLN A 132 -6.22 -3.63 7.73
CA GLN A 132 -6.21 -5.09 7.63
C GLN A 132 -4.78 -5.67 7.64
N ASN A 133 -3.78 -4.90 7.19
CA ASN A 133 -2.36 -5.27 7.23
C ASN A 133 -1.66 -4.83 8.53
N GLY A 134 -2.40 -4.33 9.53
CA GLY A 134 -1.88 -4.03 10.86
C GLY A 134 -1.54 -2.56 11.10
N ALA A 135 -1.91 -1.65 10.20
CA ALA A 135 -1.74 -0.21 10.43
C ALA A 135 -2.55 0.23 11.65
N LYS A 136 -1.96 1.04 12.52
CA LYS A 136 -2.61 1.51 13.74
C LYS A 136 -3.11 2.93 13.62
N LEU A 137 -4.34 3.14 14.12
CA LEU A 137 -5.02 4.44 14.12
C LEU A 137 -4.51 5.39 15.21
N ASP A 138 -3.89 4.84 16.26
CA ASP A 138 -3.29 5.59 17.38
C ASP A 138 -1.88 6.11 17.07
N THR A 139 -1.42 5.93 15.83
CA THR A 139 -0.14 6.49 15.41
C THR A 139 -0.25 8.00 15.30
N THR A 140 0.74 8.69 15.88
CA THR A 140 0.85 10.14 15.78
C THR A 140 1.93 10.55 14.80
N ASP A 141 1.72 11.67 14.13
CA ASP A 141 2.71 12.34 13.29
C ASP A 141 3.67 13.22 14.14
N SER A 142 4.51 14.02 13.47
CA SER A 142 5.46 14.92 14.15
C SER A 142 4.80 16.06 14.94
N GLU A 143 3.55 16.39 14.62
CA GLU A 143 2.75 17.40 15.33
C GLU A 143 1.93 16.78 16.45
N GLU A 144 2.17 15.50 16.76
CA GLU A 144 1.40 14.69 17.71
C GLU A 144 -0.07 14.48 17.29
N HIS A 145 -0.41 14.74 16.02
CA HIS A 145 -1.76 14.51 15.50
C HIS A 145 -1.98 13.04 15.21
N ASP A 146 -3.11 12.50 15.65
CA ASP A 146 -3.54 11.17 15.23
C ASP A 146 -4.05 11.15 13.77
N VAL A 147 -4.35 9.96 13.25
CA VAL A 147 -4.84 9.78 11.87
C VAL A 147 -6.14 10.55 11.62
N LEU A 148 -7.04 10.61 12.59
CA LEU A 148 -8.33 11.29 12.48
C LEU A 148 -8.15 12.82 12.51
N GLU A 149 -7.33 13.33 13.42
CA GLU A 149 -6.96 14.74 13.54
C GLU A 149 -6.30 15.22 12.25
N CYS A 150 -5.37 14.44 11.69
CA CYS A 150 -4.80 14.71 10.37
C CYS A 150 -5.88 14.76 9.27
N ALA A 151 -6.85 13.85 9.28
CA ALA A 151 -7.97 13.88 8.34
C ALA A 151 -8.81 15.16 8.49
N VAL A 152 -9.08 15.59 9.72
CA VAL A 152 -9.89 16.78 10.00
C VAL A 152 -9.13 18.07 9.66
N CYS A 153 -7.87 18.20 10.10
CA CYS A 153 -7.02 19.36 9.85
C CYS A 153 -6.65 19.50 8.37
N GLY A 154 -6.45 18.38 7.66
CA GLY A 154 -6.13 18.33 6.24
C GLY A 154 -7.32 18.55 5.30
N ASN A 155 -8.51 18.87 5.83
CA ASN A 155 -9.76 18.94 5.06
C ASN A 155 -10.03 17.64 4.26
N GLY A 156 -9.75 16.50 4.92
CA GLY A 156 -10.00 15.17 4.42
C GLY A 156 -11.47 14.95 4.09
N ARG A 157 -11.74 13.99 3.21
CA ARG A 157 -13.11 13.75 2.72
C ARG A 157 -14.00 13.27 3.85
N ARG A 158 -15.24 13.78 3.89
CA ARG A 158 -16.24 13.41 4.91
C ARG A 158 -16.37 11.89 5.09
N GLU A 159 -16.39 11.12 4.00
CA GLU A 159 -16.47 9.65 4.03
C GLU A 159 -15.29 9.01 4.77
N MET A 160 -14.08 9.56 4.62
CA MET A 160 -12.88 9.09 5.33
C MET A 160 -12.98 9.40 6.82
N VAL A 161 -13.36 10.63 7.18
CA VAL A 161 -13.53 11.05 8.58
C VAL A 161 -14.59 10.21 9.28
N GLU A 162 -15.73 9.97 8.62
CA GLU A 162 -16.80 9.08 9.14
C GLU A 162 -16.30 7.64 9.32
N PHE A 163 -15.54 7.12 8.36
CA PHE A 163 -14.96 5.79 8.44
C PHE A 163 -13.98 5.65 9.61
N LEU A 164 -13.05 6.59 9.76
CA LEU A 164 -12.06 6.60 10.84
C LEU A 164 -12.74 6.76 12.21
N THR A 165 -13.72 7.65 12.31
CA THR A 165 -14.53 7.82 13.53
C THR A 165 -15.24 6.53 13.92
N ALA A 166 -15.83 5.83 12.94
CA ALA A 166 -16.51 4.55 13.18
C ALA A 166 -15.55 3.40 13.55
N LYS A 167 -14.25 3.52 13.24
CA LYS A 167 -13.22 2.55 13.65
C LYS A 167 -12.62 2.83 15.02
N LEU A 168 -12.76 4.05 15.52
CA LEU A 168 -12.31 4.49 16.85
C LEU A 168 -13.40 4.36 17.93
N ALA A 169 -14.68 4.29 17.51
CA ALA A 169 -15.84 4.08 18.39
C ALA A 169 -16.01 2.61 18.81
#